data_AF-A0A925NW63-F1
#
_entry.id   AF-A0A925NW63-F1
#
_cell.length_a   1.000
_cell.length_b   1.000
_cell.length_c   1.000
_cell.angle_alpha   90.00
_cell.angle_beta   90.00
_cell.angle_gamma   90.00
#
_symmetry.space_group_name_H-M   'P 1'
#
loop_
_entity.id
_entity.type
_entity.pdbx_description
1 polymer ?
#
loop_
_entity_poly.entity_id
_entity_poly.type
_entity_poly.pdbx_seq_one_letter_code
_entity_poly.pdbx_strand_id
1 'polypeptide(L)'
;MKSFVHQTIAATTLAMLLAANVHGDSGNPGAINFGKFPAPGKGGEFIEVHVGSNLISMVTKLAGKEEPEVAEVLGGLKEVRVNVIGVNEENRTDLESRVKAIRAQLDTQGWERVVTAQKGSDDVGVYVKTRGSDAVQGVVVMVMEKKQAVFVNVVGDLKPEKLGMIGDWFNIEPLKKLGGTIKK
;
A
#
# COMPACT_ATOMS: atom_id res chain seq x y z
N MET A 1 -54.40 47.86 12.16
CA MET A 1 -53.34 48.88 12.34
C MET A 1 -52.02 48.17 12.56
N LYS A 2 -51.07 48.36 11.62
CA LYS A 2 -49.59 48.31 11.75
C LYS A 2 -48.98 46.98 12.27
N SER A 3 -48.00 46.30 11.64
CA SER A 3 -47.05 46.65 10.57
C SER A 3 -46.39 45.36 10.01
N PHE A 4 -46.12 45.37 8.70
CA PHE A 4 -45.08 44.72 7.88
C PHE A 4 -43.96 43.91 8.60
N VAL A 5 -43.42 42.82 8.05
CA VAL A 5 -42.39 42.82 6.98
C VAL A 5 -42.19 41.40 6.35
N HIS A 6 -42.29 41.34 5.02
CA HIS A 6 -41.51 40.60 3.99
C HIS A 6 -41.13 39.11 4.20
N GLN A 7 -41.63 38.21 3.34
CA GLN A 7 -40.95 37.69 2.12
C GLN A 7 -39.60 37.01 2.40
N THR A 8 -39.59 35.68 2.34
CA THR A 8 -38.67 34.78 1.59
C THR A 8 -38.54 33.44 2.33
N ILE A 9 -39.26 32.41 1.90
CA ILE A 9 -38.83 31.02 2.09
C ILE A 9 -39.04 30.30 0.75
N ALA A 10 -38.24 30.72 -0.22
CA ALA A 10 -37.93 29.93 -1.40
C ALA A 10 -36.54 29.32 -1.16
N ALA A 11 -36.36 28.08 -1.62
CA ALA A 11 -35.11 27.31 -1.65
C ALA A 11 -34.64 26.67 -0.33
N THR A 12 -35.34 25.63 0.12
CA THR A 12 -34.82 24.69 1.14
C THR A 12 -34.72 23.25 0.62
N THR A 13 -34.37 23.06 -0.66
CA THR A 13 -34.32 21.72 -1.30
C THR A 13 -33.15 21.47 -2.25
N LEU A 14 -31.99 22.14 -2.10
CA LEU A 14 -30.81 21.86 -2.95
C LEU A 14 -29.45 21.78 -2.25
N ALA A 15 -29.39 21.63 -0.93
CA ALA A 15 -28.10 21.54 -0.22
C ALA A 15 -27.60 20.11 0.07
N MET A 16 -28.29 19.05 -0.38
CA MET A 16 -27.98 17.65 -0.01
C MET A 16 -27.19 16.83 -1.03
N LEU A 17 -26.57 17.45 -2.05
CA LEU A 17 -25.88 16.71 -3.13
C LEU A 17 -24.40 17.05 -3.32
N LEU A 18 -23.75 17.74 -2.37
CA LEU A 18 -22.31 18.04 -2.45
C LEU A 18 -21.42 17.27 -1.45
N ALA A 19 -21.95 16.25 -0.77
CA ALA A 19 -21.11 15.32 -0.01
C ALA A 19 -20.60 14.14 -0.88
N ALA A 20 -20.67 14.24 -2.21
CA ALA A 20 -20.09 13.26 -3.11
C ALA A 20 -18.61 13.61 -3.37
N ASN A 21 -17.73 12.84 -2.72
CA ASN A 21 -16.36 12.55 -3.15
C ASN A 21 -15.37 13.73 -3.16
N VAL A 22 -14.89 14.12 -1.97
CA VAL A 22 -13.45 14.40 -1.86
C VAL A 22 -12.73 13.06 -1.68
N HIS A 23 -12.85 12.17 -2.68
CA HIS A 23 -11.84 11.13 -2.90
C HIS A 23 -10.74 11.79 -3.74
N GLY A 24 -10.03 12.73 -3.11
CA GLY A 24 -8.80 13.26 -3.64
C GLY A 24 -7.68 12.24 -3.43
N ASP A 25 -7.72 11.16 -4.20
CA ASP A 25 -6.49 10.50 -4.62
C ASP A 25 -6.70 10.03 -6.06
N SER A 26 -6.61 10.97 -7.01
CA SER A 26 -6.29 10.64 -8.40
C SER A 26 -4.81 10.23 -8.50
N GLY A 27 -4.42 9.30 -7.63
CA GLY A 27 -3.14 8.65 -7.52
C GLY A 27 -3.28 7.22 -8.03
N ASN A 28 -2.13 6.58 -8.25
CA ASN A 28 -2.03 5.22 -8.75
C ASN A 28 -2.84 4.27 -7.83
N PRO A 29 -3.81 3.46 -8.31
CA PRO A 29 -4.78 2.78 -7.45
C PRO A 29 -4.18 1.78 -6.44
N GLY A 30 -2.95 1.32 -6.67
CA GLY A 30 -2.19 0.47 -5.76
C GLY A 30 -1.27 1.23 -4.79
N ALA A 31 -1.23 2.56 -4.84
CA ALA A 31 -0.42 3.38 -3.94
C ALA A 31 -1.13 3.56 -2.60
N ILE A 32 -0.37 3.43 -1.52
CA ILE A 32 -0.84 3.63 -0.15
C ILE A 32 0.09 4.59 0.57
N ASN A 33 -0.51 5.61 1.18
CA ASN A 33 0.20 6.52 2.04
C ASN A 33 0.32 5.91 3.45
N PHE A 34 1.50 5.42 3.79
CA PHE A 34 1.80 4.94 5.15
C PHE A 34 1.90 6.07 6.20
N GLY A 35 1.77 7.33 5.77
CA GLY A 35 2.01 8.49 6.59
C GLY A 35 3.50 8.71 6.84
N LYS A 36 3.80 9.66 7.73
CA LYS A 36 5.16 9.87 8.22
C LYS A 36 5.40 8.95 9.40
N PHE A 37 6.50 8.22 9.36
CA PHE A 37 7.01 7.50 10.52
C PHE A 37 7.85 8.45 11.37
N PRO A 38 7.70 8.42 12.71
CA PRO A 38 8.57 9.20 13.56
C PRO A 38 10.02 8.73 13.35
N ALA A 39 10.96 9.66 13.34
CA ALA A 39 12.36 9.30 13.41
C ALA A 39 12.56 8.45 14.68
N PRO A 40 13.28 7.34 14.61
CA PRO A 40 13.55 6.53 15.78
C PRO A 40 14.26 7.41 16.82
N GLY A 41 13.98 7.15 18.10
CA GLY A 41 14.73 7.77 19.20
C GLY A 41 16.25 7.59 19.02
N LYS A 42 17.07 8.31 19.81
CA LYS A 42 18.53 8.36 19.64
C LYS A 42 19.13 6.97 19.36
N GLY A 43 19.62 6.77 18.13
CA GLY A 43 20.31 5.56 17.69
C GLY A 43 19.43 4.43 17.13
N GLY A 44 18.14 4.63 16.91
CA GLY A 44 17.32 3.59 16.25
C GLY A 44 17.42 3.62 14.72
N GLU A 45 16.99 2.51 14.11
CA GLU A 45 17.07 2.26 12.67
C GLU A 45 15.92 2.96 11.93
N PHE A 46 16.23 3.71 10.86
CA PHE A 46 15.23 4.23 9.94
C PHE A 46 15.76 4.22 8.52
N ILE A 47 15.14 3.41 7.67
CA ILE A 47 15.50 3.27 6.26
C ILE A 47 14.24 3.51 5.45
N GLU A 48 14.25 4.55 4.61
CA GLU A 48 13.23 4.79 3.60
C GLU A 48 13.86 4.59 2.22
N VAL A 49 13.32 3.65 1.46
CA VAL A 49 13.66 3.45 0.06
C VAL A 49 12.42 3.77 -0.76
N HIS A 50 12.55 4.71 -1.68
CA HIS A 50 11.49 5.05 -2.61
C HIS A 50 12.05 5.07 -4.03
N VAL A 51 11.56 4.14 -4.85
CA VAL A 51 12.00 3.97 -6.24
C VAL A 51 10.80 4.22 -7.14
N GLY A 52 10.82 5.35 -7.84
CA GLY A 52 9.81 5.70 -8.84
C GLY A 52 10.12 5.15 -10.22
N SER A 53 9.15 5.29 -11.13
CA SER A 53 9.15 4.78 -12.51
C SER A 53 10.41 5.11 -13.31
N ASN A 54 11.02 6.29 -13.12
CA ASN A 54 12.23 6.69 -13.84
C ASN A 54 13.42 5.77 -13.50
N LEU A 55 13.66 5.53 -12.21
CA LEU A 55 14.75 4.66 -11.75
C LEU A 55 14.45 3.20 -12.12
N ILE A 56 13.20 2.76 -11.94
CA ILE A 56 12.76 1.43 -12.37
C ILE A 56 13.05 1.24 -13.86
N SER A 57 12.68 2.19 -14.73
CA SER A 57 12.92 2.11 -16.17
C SER A 57 14.40 2.02 -16.53
N MET A 58 15.27 2.73 -15.81
CA MET A 58 16.72 2.63 -15.99
C MET A 58 17.21 1.22 -15.65
N VAL A 59 16.81 0.68 -14.49
CA VAL A 59 17.18 -0.67 -14.07
C VAL A 59 16.63 -1.73 -15.03
N THR A 60 15.37 -1.60 -15.47
CA THR A 60 14.75 -2.50 -16.45
C THR A 60 15.55 -2.56 -17.75
N LYS A 61 16.03 -1.41 -18.26
CA LYS A 61 16.83 -1.36 -19.49
C LYS A 61 18.20 -2.00 -19.33
N LEU A 62 18.82 -1.88 -18.15
CA LEU A 62 20.09 -2.53 -17.84
C LEU A 62 19.90 -4.04 -17.70
N ALA A 63 18.88 -4.47 -16.97
CA ALA A 63 18.56 -5.88 -16.75
C ALA A 63 18.10 -6.60 -18.03
N GLY A 64 17.49 -5.89 -18.99
CA GLY A 64 16.84 -6.50 -20.15
C GLY A 64 17.72 -7.39 -21.04
N LYS A 65 19.05 -7.26 -20.97
CA LYS A 65 19.98 -8.13 -21.72
C LYS A 65 20.42 -9.37 -20.95
N GLU A 66 20.61 -9.25 -19.64
CA GLU A 66 21.19 -10.30 -18.78
C GLU A 66 20.10 -11.10 -18.05
N GLU A 67 19.01 -10.43 -17.67
CA GLU A 67 17.92 -10.97 -16.87
C GLU A 67 16.55 -10.56 -17.45
N PRO A 68 16.15 -11.11 -18.61
CA PRO A 68 14.92 -10.71 -19.30
C PRO A 68 13.66 -10.96 -18.45
N GLU A 69 13.66 -12.00 -17.61
CA GLU A 69 12.53 -12.30 -16.73
C GLU A 69 12.35 -11.25 -15.63
N VAL A 70 13.46 -10.75 -15.07
CA VAL A 70 13.47 -9.67 -14.07
C VAL A 70 13.04 -8.36 -14.73
N ALA A 71 13.54 -8.06 -15.93
CA ALA A 71 13.14 -6.90 -16.69
C ALA A 71 11.64 -6.88 -17.02
N GLU A 72 11.02 -8.03 -17.30
CA GLU A 72 9.57 -8.13 -17.52
C GLU A 72 8.78 -7.69 -16.28
N VAL A 73 9.17 -8.18 -15.09
CA VAL A 73 8.51 -7.81 -13.84
C VAL A 73 8.73 -6.34 -13.51
N LEU A 74 9.98 -5.86 -13.58
CA LEU A 74 10.32 -4.46 -13.33
C LEU A 74 9.60 -3.52 -14.30
N GLY A 75 9.43 -3.92 -15.56
CA GLY A 75 8.68 -3.15 -16.57
C GLY A 75 7.21 -2.92 -16.23
N GLY A 76 6.61 -3.79 -15.41
CA GLY A 76 5.25 -3.62 -14.89
C GLY A 76 5.17 -2.74 -13.64
N LEU A 77 6.30 -2.38 -13.03
CA LEU A 77 6.33 -1.56 -11.82
C LEU A 77 6.30 -0.06 -12.14
N LYS A 78 5.57 0.68 -11.30
CA LYS A 78 5.48 2.14 -11.34
C LYS A 78 6.15 2.78 -10.14
N GLU A 79 6.06 2.14 -8.97
CA GLU A 79 6.64 2.63 -7.73
C GLU A 79 6.93 1.47 -6.78
N VAL A 80 8.03 1.57 -6.02
CA VAL A 80 8.32 0.72 -4.87
C VAL A 80 8.69 1.61 -3.70
N ARG A 81 7.96 1.48 -2.59
CA ARG A 81 8.25 2.14 -1.32
C ARG A 81 8.51 1.10 -0.24
N VAL A 82 9.63 1.24 0.47
CA VAL A 82 10.02 0.41 1.62
C VAL A 82 10.36 1.31 2.78
N ASN A 83 9.80 1.04 3.95
CA ASN A 83 10.16 1.70 5.20
C ASN A 83 10.53 0.63 6.21
N VAL A 84 11.73 0.74 6.80
CA VAL A 84 12.19 -0.10 7.90
C VAL A 84 12.42 0.81 9.09
N ILE A 85 11.73 0.53 10.20
CA ILE A 85 11.78 1.32 11.42
C ILE A 85 12.17 0.42 12.59
N GLY A 86 13.17 0.84 13.36
CA GLY A 86 13.54 0.22 14.63
C GLY A 86 12.46 0.46 15.68
N VAL A 87 12.04 -0.61 16.34
CA VAL A 87 10.95 -0.61 17.32
C VAL A 87 11.55 -0.57 18.72
N ASN A 88 11.06 0.37 19.52
CA ASN A 88 11.38 0.51 20.92
C ASN A 88 10.10 0.82 21.72
N GLU A 89 10.22 0.90 23.04
CA GLU A 89 9.05 1.15 23.90
C GLU A 89 8.43 2.54 23.68
N GLU A 90 9.20 3.51 23.16
CA GLU A 90 8.72 4.87 22.91
C GLU A 90 7.81 4.95 21.67
N ASN A 91 8.08 4.13 20.63
CA ASN A 91 7.37 4.20 19.35
C ASN A 91 6.47 3.00 19.05
N ARG A 92 6.52 1.93 19.85
CA ARG A 92 5.75 0.68 19.62
C ARG A 92 4.25 0.94 19.47
N THR A 93 3.64 1.67 20.40
CA THR A 93 2.19 1.92 20.40
C THR A 93 1.74 2.73 19.17
N ASP A 94 2.56 3.69 18.72
CA ASP A 94 2.28 4.47 17.53
C ASP A 94 2.38 3.63 16.26
N LEU A 95 3.39 2.76 16.15
CA LEU A 95 3.55 1.82 15.04
C LEU A 95 2.41 0.80 14.98
N GLU A 96 2.00 0.24 16.12
CA GLU A 96 0.85 -0.67 16.18
C GLU A 96 -0.46 0.02 15.77
N SER A 97 -0.65 1.26 16.21
CA SER A 97 -1.81 2.08 15.82
C SER A 97 -1.78 2.40 14.33
N ARG A 98 -0.60 2.66 13.78
CA ARG A 98 -0.39 2.88 12.34
C ARG A 98 -0.73 1.63 11.53
N VAL A 99 -0.27 0.45 11.95
CA VAL A 99 -0.63 -0.82 11.30
C VAL A 99 -2.13 -0.99 11.28
N LYS A 100 -2.83 -0.79 12.41
CA LYS A 100 -4.30 -0.89 12.47
C LYS A 100 -5.00 0.09 11.54
N ALA A 101 -4.54 1.34 11.48
CA ALA A 101 -5.10 2.36 10.60
C ALA A 101 -4.93 2.00 9.11
N ILE A 102 -3.72 1.55 8.72
CA ILE A 102 -3.45 1.13 7.34
C ILE A 102 -4.34 -0.07 6.98
N ARG A 103 -4.51 -1.05 7.88
CA ARG A 103 -5.39 -2.20 7.62
C ARG A 103 -6.83 -1.78 7.36
N ALA A 104 -7.39 -0.92 8.21
CA ALA A 104 -8.73 -0.39 8.01
C ALA A 104 -8.86 0.37 6.67
N GLN A 105 -7.82 1.09 6.27
CA GLN A 105 -7.77 1.73 4.95
C GLN A 105 -7.78 0.70 3.82
N LEU A 106 -6.94 -0.34 3.89
CA LEU A 106 -6.86 -1.39 2.86
C LEU A 106 -8.20 -2.14 2.72
N ASP A 107 -8.83 -2.50 3.84
CA ASP A 107 -10.10 -3.22 3.89
C ASP A 107 -11.24 -2.41 3.23
N THR A 108 -11.20 -1.08 3.31
CA THR A 108 -12.21 -0.19 2.70
C THR A 108 -11.89 0.19 1.25
N GLN A 109 -10.65 0.02 0.80
CA GLN A 109 -10.18 0.41 -0.53
C GLN A 109 -10.09 -0.77 -1.51
N GLY A 110 -10.79 -1.88 -1.25
CA GLY A 110 -10.85 -3.02 -2.16
C GLY A 110 -9.54 -3.77 -2.29
N TRP A 111 -8.73 -3.80 -1.23
CA TRP A 111 -7.56 -4.67 -1.14
C TRP A 111 -7.98 -6.02 -0.58
N GLU A 112 -7.42 -7.09 -1.15
CA GLU A 112 -7.62 -8.44 -0.67
C GLU A 112 -6.49 -8.83 0.27
N ARG A 113 -6.85 -9.31 1.46
CA ARG A 113 -5.89 -9.83 2.44
C ARG A 113 -5.54 -11.27 2.10
N VAL A 114 -4.35 -11.48 1.55
CA VAL A 114 -3.88 -12.81 1.12
C VAL A 114 -3.09 -13.53 2.22
N VAL A 115 -2.52 -12.79 3.18
CA VAL A 115 -1.77 -13.36 4.31
C VAL A 115 -2.10 -12.62 5.59
N THR A 116 -2.28 -13.38 6.66
CA THR A 116 -2.19 -12.87 8.03
C THR A 116 -1.52 -13.91 8.90
N ALA A 117 -0.45 -13.52 9.59
CA ALA A 117 0.19 -14.35 10.59
C ALA A 117 0.43 -13.51 11.84
N GLN A 118 -0.05 -13.99 12.98
CA GLN A 118 0.08 -13.31 14.26
C GLN A 118 0.58 -14.30 15.29
N LYS A 119 1.70 -13.99 15.94
CA LYS A 119 2.31 -14.82 16.98
C LYS A 119 2.98 -13.95 18.03
N GLY A 120 2.32 -13.77 19.17
CA GLY A 120 2.83 -12.91 20.25
C GLY A 120 2.94 -11.46 19.78
N SER A 121 4.16 -10.93 19.74
CA SER A 121 4.48 -9.59 19.25
C SER A 121 4.65 -9.49 17.73
N ASP A 122 4.68 -10.64 17.04
CA ASP A 122 4.99 -10.70 15.62
C ASP A 122 3.67 -10.68 14.84
N ASP A 123 3.54 -9.76 13.90
CA ASP A 123 2.33 -9.52 13.11
C ASP A 123 2.69 -9.21 11.66
N VAL A 124 2.26 -10.09 10.75
CA VAL A 124 2.49 -10.01 9.31
C VAL A 124 1.16 -9.91 8.59
N GLY A 125 1.05 -8.93 7.69
CA GLY A 125 -0.06 -8.79 6.76
C GLY A 125 0.43 -8.58 5.34
N VAL A 126 -0.12 -9.35 4.39
CA VAL A 126 0.10 -9.12 2.95
C VAL A 126 -1.24 -8.89 2.28
N TYR A 127 -1.30 -7.83 1.49
CA TYR A 127 -2.49 -7.37 0.80
C TYR A 127 -2.19 -7.19 -0.68
N VAL A 128 -3.15 -7.52 -1.53
CA VAL A 128 -3.05 -7.41 -2.97
C VAL A 128 -4.25 -6.64 -3.48
N LYS A 129 -4.02 -5.68 -4.38
CA LYS A 129 -5.10 -5.01 -5.11
C LYS A 129 -5.07 -5.45 -6.55
N THR A 130 -6.21 -5.91 -7.06
CA THR A 130 -6.36 -6.39 -8.43
C THR A 130 -7.29 -5.49 -9.22
N ARG A 131 -7.11 -5.48 -10.55
CA ARG A 131 -8.07 -4.94 -11.51
C ARG A 131 -8.65 -6.12 -12.29
N GLY A 132 -9.70 -6.71 -11.75
CA GLY A 132 -10.24 -7.97 -12.27
C GLY A 132 -9.23 -9.12 -12.15
N SER A 133 -9.28 -10.07 -13.06
CA SER A 133 -8.36 -11.21 -13.13
C SER A 133 -7.02 -10.89 -13.79
N ASP A 134 -6.89 -9.74 -14.43
CA ASP A 134 -5.87 -9.55 -15.48
C ASP A 134 -4.62 -8.82 -14.97
N ALA A 135 -4.75 -8.11 -13.86
CA ALA A 135 -3.70 -7.24 -13.37
C ALA A 135 -3.71 -7.08 -11.85
N VAL A 136 -2.51 -7.07 -11.28
CA VAL A 136 -2.25 -6.63 -9.90
C VAL A 136 -1.80 -5.18 -9.96
N GLN A 137 -2.59 -4.32 -9.33
CA GLN A 137 -2.35 -2.88 -9.23
C GLN A 137 -1.37 -2.52 -8.12
N GLY A 138 -1.32 -3.34 -7.08
CA GLY A 138 -0.34 -3.18 -6.02
C GLY A 138 -0.29 -4.32 -5.02
N VAL A 139 0.80 -4.35 -4.28
CA VAL A 139 1.04 -5.25 -3.16
C VAL A 139 1.46 -4.40 -1.96
N VAL A 140 0.87 -4.68 -0.79
CA VAL A 140 1.28 -4.09 0.48
C VAL A 140 1.71 -5.20 1.42
N VAL A 141 2.88 -5.04 2.03
CA VAL A 141 3.41 -5.93 3.06
C VAL A 141 3.65 -5.10 4.31
N MET A 142 3.11 -5.57 5.43
CA MET A 142 3.36 -5.00 6.75
C MET A 142 3.88 -6.10 7.65
N VAL A 143 5.07 -5.90 8.21
CA VAL A 143 5.68 -6.78 9.21
C VAL A 143 5.93 -5.96 10.44
N MET A 144 5.51 -6.46 11.58
CA MET A 144 5.70 -5.85 12.89
C MET A 144 6.30 -6.93 13.79
N GLU A 145 7.53 -6.71 14.25
CA GLU A 145 8.25 -7.62 15.13
C GLU A 145 8.71 -6.88 16.39
N LYS A 146 9.33 -7.59 17.35
CA LYS A 146 9.79 -7.00 18.62
C LYS A 146 10.68 -5.77 18.46
N LYS A 147 11.56 -5.77 17.45
CA LYS A 147 12.62 -4.76 17.26
C LYS A 147 12.54 -4.02 15.93
N GLN A 148 11.67 -4.44 15.03
CA GLN A 148 11.61 -3.86 13.68
C GLN A 148 10.17 -3.85 13.15
N ALA A 149 9.83 -2.80 12.42
CA ALA A 149 8.61 -2.70 11.64
C ALA A 149 8.99 -2.42 10.19
N VAL A 150 8.43 -3.20 9.26
CA VAL A 150 8.68 -3.10 7.83
C VAL A 150 7.37 -2.85 7.10
N PHE A 151 7.35 -1.81 6.26
CA PHE A 151 6.23 -1.45 5.41
C PHE A 151 6.69 -1.40 3.97
N VAL A 152 6.11 -2.23 3.11
CA VAL A 152 6.39 -2.28 1.68
C VAL A 152 5.12 -1.96 0.92
N ASN A 153 5.20 -1.08 -0.07
CA ASN A 153 4.18 -0.88 -1.08
C ASN A 153 4.81 -0.98 -2.47
N VAL A 154 4.38 -1.96 -3.24
CA VAL A 154 4.71 -2.12 -4.66
C VAL A 154 3.50 -1.69 -5.45
N VAL A 155 3.68 -0.79 -6.41
CA VAL A 155 2.61 -0.26 -7.25
C VAL A 155 2.96 -0.50 -8.71
N GLY A 156 2.00 -1.00 -9.49
CA GLY A 156 2.28 -1.40 -10.86
C GLY A 156 1.05 -1.82 -11.65
N ASP A 157 1.30 -2.40 -12.81
CA ASP A 157 0.36 -3.18 -13.59
C ASP A 157 1.02 -4.52 -13.86
N LEU A 158 0.99 -5.38 -12.84
CA LEU A 158 1.70 -6.64 -12.80
C LEU A 158 0.78 -7.78 -13.25
N LYS A 159 1.30 -8.67 -14.08
CA LYS A 159 0.60 -9.91 -14.39
C LYS A 159 0.47 -10.79 -13.14
N PRO A 160 -0.71 -11.35 -12.81
CA PRO A 160 -0.89 -12.18 -11.61
C PRO A 160 0.11 -13.34 -11.50
N GLU A 161 0.50 -13.95 -12.62
CA GLU A 161 1.44 -15.08 -12.65
C GLU A 161 2.85 -14.69 -12.17
N LYS A 162 3.17 -13.39 -12.21
CA LYS A 162 4.45 -12.84 -11.78
C LYS A 162 4.51 -12.50 -10.29
N LEU A 163 3.39 -12.64 -9.55
CA LEU A 163 3.38 -12.45 -8.10
C LEU A 163 4.33 -13.39 -7.35
N GLY A 164 4.50 -14.62 -7.84
CA GLY A 164 5.43 -15.59 -7.26
C GLY A 164 6.86 -15.06 -7.21
N MET A 165 7.31 -14.42 -8.31
CA MET A 165 8.66 -13.86 -8.40
C MET A 165 8.90 -12.73 -7.40
N ILE A 166 7.89 -11.90 -7.13
CA ILE A 166 7.94 -10.89 -6.08
C ILE A 166 8.05 -11.56 -4.70
N GLY A 167 7.29 -12.62 -4.49
CA GLY A 167 7.44 -13.47 -3.30
C GLY A 167 8.84 -14.02 -3.12
N ASP A 168 9.50 -14.42 -4.21
CA ASP A 168 10.87 -14.91 -4.18
C ASP A 168 11.87 -13.79 -3.83
N TRP A 169 11.76 -12.63 -4.46
CA TRP A 169 12.66 -11.49 -4.21
C TRP A 169 12.60 -10.96 -2.78
N PHE A 170 11.40 -10.90 -2.20
CA PHE A 170 11.20 -10.41 -0.83
C PHE A 170 11.22 -11.55 0.20
N ASN A 171 11.50 -12.79 -0.21
CA ASN A 171 11.46 -13.99 0.61
C ASN A 171 10.14 -14.17 1.40
N ILE A 172 9.01 -13.86 0.77
CA ILE A 172 7.67 -13.93 1.34
C ILE A 172 7.03 -15.27 0.98
N GLU A 173 7.21 -16.27 1.85
CA GLU A 173 6.74 -17.66 1.65
C GLU A 173 5.30 -17.79 1.10
N PRO A 174 4.29 -17.03 1.59
CA PRO A 174 2.95 -17.13 1.04
C PRO A 174 2.82 -16.65 -0.42
N LEU A 175 3.57 -15.62 -0.82
CA LEU A 175 3.54 -15.13 -2.21
C LEU A 175 4.20 -16.12 -3.17
N LYS A 176 5.25 -16.82 -2.72
CA LYS A 176 5.87 -17.91 -3.50
C LYS A 176 4.86 -18.99 -3.86
N LYS A 177 3.98 -19.35 -2.91
CA LYS A 177 2.93 -20.37 -3.09
C LYS A 177 1.83 -19.91 -4.04
N LEU A 178 1.46 -18.61 -4.05
CA LEU A 178 0.45 -18.09 -4.98
C LEU A 178 0.90 -18.20 -6.44
N GLY A 179 2.17 -17.91 -6.74
CA GLY A 179 2.72 -18.09 -8.09
C GLY A 179 2.76 -19.56 -8.55
N GLY A 180 2.90 -20.50 -7.60
CA GLY A 180 2.86 -21.95 -7.89
C GLY A 180 1.45 -22.48 -8.20
N THR A 181 0.42 -21.92 -7.58
CA THR A 181 -0.97 -22.39 -7.73
C THR A 181 -1.60 -21.96 -9.06
N ILE A 182 -1.19 -20.83 -9.64
CA ILE A 182 -1.71 -20.33 -10.94
C ILE A 182 -1.16 -21.15 -12.13
N LYS A 183 -0.04 -21.88 -11.95
CA LYS A 183 0.59 -22.71 -12.99
C LYS A 183 -0.02 -24.12 -13.16
N LYS A 184 -1.09 -24.47 -12.42
CA LYS A 184 -1.79 -25.77 -12.52
C LYS A 184 -3.16 -25.59 -13.12
#